data_AF-A0A0F9PX12-F1
#
_entry.id   AF-A0A0F9PX12-F1
#
_cell.length_a   1.000
_cell.length_b   1.000
_cell.length_c   1.000
_cell.angle_alpha   90.00
_cell.angle_beta   90.00
_cell.angle_gamma   90.00
#
_symmetry.space_group_name_H-M   'P 1'
#
loop_
_entity.id
_entity.type
_entity.pdbx_description
1 polymer ?
#
loop_
_entity_poly.entity_id
_entity_poly.type
_entity_poly.pdbx_seq_one_letter_code
_entity_poly.pdbx_strand_id
1 'polypeptide(L)'
;MMLSGARQGALSGIRRVIATAMSRDLSAFVLPGPAIARSRGLDLAGSNLIIVGTPRHAGVLIIVGSIAEGLQDAAAVVYAQMPRPRAILALGAGDIAPLPVADVSAPLTQDGLRSGLAELRRVVEAGAFHVDAADFTAAALEVRIEYTCPMHPEVIRDEPGDCPKCGMTLVPRETSAVGHGGHEQAQNMAETVDHSEHAPKSDDSCHAGHDETAKDAAYTCPMHPEVVSDEPGKCPKCGMNLVKADGEGGQGHEGHGTHGGHDEHSSEPVDGIEPHFMSMVELTKDQPRSSDGLQMEWIEAPFGPFFPGLPAGLHLSLTLDGDTVAGSDARSLVGMADLPGGTAMAPGQFVDHLAAMQLSPIAYRALACAAIEDAAGIAFGADDRRARAAAIERERIASHLSWLAEFGVQTGFLWLAGRAGALQLAVQGAGTAEIVALAGPIGRLIRRVQAAPLMRMRLRGIGRFGKDRVAWGPVDRARGGGSDARSDDATLKELGFGIRVRNGGDALARMMLRCDEIDQSIGLIATAGTLAAPMLADVGVVSGEGAASIETPRGAARLTVTLTDGKVTGAELETPSTAHLALIDDLTRQRELGDALVAVGSLDLSPWEMRG
;
A
#
# COMPACT_ATOMS: atom_id res chain seq x y z
N MET A 1 8.36 12.44 35.46
CA MET A 1 8.57 11.21 36.26
C MET A 1 8.41 10.04 35.31
N MET A 2 9.50 9.31 35.06
CA MET A 2 9.68 8.39 33.94
C MET A 2 8.71 7.19 33.99
N LEU A 3 7.84 7.08 32.99
CA LEU A 3 7.20 5.83 32.60
C LEU A 3 7.70 5.50 31.18
N SER A 4 8.96 5.08 31.08
CA SER A 4 9.55 4.61 29.82
C SER A 4 10.25 3.28 30.03
N GLY A 5 9.51 2.20 29.76
CA GLY A 5 10.04 1.07 29.01
C GLY A 5 10.91 0.02 29.73
N ALA A 6 11.42 0.19 30.95
CA ALA A 6 12.01 -0.96 31.66
C ALA A 6 11.08 -1.39 32.79
N ARG A 7 10.67 -2.67 32.84
CA ARG A 7 10.09 -3.22 34.08
C ARG A 7 11.23 -3.41 35.08
N GLN A 8 11.69 -2.31 35.67
CA GLN A 8 12.85 -2.29 36.53
C GLN A 8 12.66 -3.17 37.78
N GLY A 9 13.72 -3.88 38.13
CA GLY A 9 13.90 -4.58 39.40
C GLY A 9 14.02 -6.10 39.30
N ALA A 10 14.48 -6.72 40.38
CA ALA A 10 14.79 -8.16 40.41
C ALA A 10 13.56 -9.07 40.19
N LEU A 11 13.82 -10.28 39.67
CA LEU A 11 12.85 -11.36 39.47
C LEU A 11 12.35 -11.91 40.81
N SER A 12 11.29 -11.31 41.36
CA SER A 12 10.53 -11.88 42.49
C SER A 12 9.68 -13.08 42.05
N GLY A 13 9.14 -13.86 43.00
CA GLY A 13 8.27 -15.01 42.69
C GLY A 13 7.05 -14.66 41.84
N ILE A 14 6.38 -13.55 42.15
CA ILE A 14 5.22 -13.04 41.37
C ILE A 14 5.67 -12.58 39.98
N ARG A 15 6.80 -11.89 39.87
CA ARG A 15 7.36 -11.42 38.58
C ARG A 15 7.76 -12.58 37.68
N ARG A 16 8.25 -13.69 38.25
CA ARG A 16 8.54 -14.92 37.51
C ARG A 16 7.27 -15.50 36.88
N VAL A 17 6.18 -15.60 37.66
CA VAL A 17 4.88 -16.06 37.13
C VAL A 17 4.38 -15.17 35.99
N ILE A 18 4.52 -13.84 36.13
CA ILE A 18 4.15 -12.88 35.08
C ILE A 18 5.04 -13.06 33.84
N ALA A 19 6.35 -13.21 34.01
CA ALA A 19 7.29 -13.44 32.91
C ALA A 19 6.97 -14.73 32.14
N THR A 20 6.69 -15.83 32.86
CA THR A 20 6.26 -17.10 32.25
C THR A 20 4.93 -16.97 31.51
N ALA A 21 3.99 -16.15 32.00
CA ALA A 21 2.73 -15.90 31.29
C ALA A 21 2.98 -15.10 30.00
N MET A 22 3.80 -14.05 30.06
CA MET A 22 4.14 -13.23 28.89
C MET A 22 4.92 -14.00 27.83
N SER A 23 5.79 -14.92 28.21
CA SER A 23 6.55 -15.73 27.26
C SER A 23 5.68 -16.77 26.53
N ARG A 24 4.48 -17.08 27.02
CA ARG A 24 3.57 -18.00 26.31
C ARG A 24 2.90 -17.34 25.12
N ASP A 25 2.41 -16.12 25.30
CA ASP A 25 1.63 -15.37 24.31
C ASP A 25 2.48 -14.26 23.67
N LEU A 26 3.40 -14.66 22.79
CA LEU A 26 4.28 -13.73 22.10
C LEU A 26 3.53 -13.00 20.97
N SER A 27 3.49 -11.68 21.06
CA SER A 27 3.05 -10.82 19.95
C SER A 27 4.23 -10.45 19.05
N ALA A 28 4.12 -10.76 17.76
CA ALA A 28 5.21 -10.62 16.81
C ALA A 28 4.87 -9.68 15.65
N PHE A 29 5.80 -8.77 15.35
CA PHE A 29 5.85 -8.04 14.09
C PHE A 29 6.85 -8.75 13.16
N VAL A 30 6.51 -8.92 11.89
CA VAL A 30 7.28 -9.74 10.94
C VAL A 30 7.86 -8.85 9.87
N LEU A 31 9.17 -8.94 9.67
CA LEU A 31 9.90 -8.26 8.60
C LEU A 31 10.42 -9.27 7.58
N PRO A 32 10.32 -8.99 6.26
CA PRO A 32 9.62 -7.83 5.67
C PRO A 32 8.09 -7.90 5.81
N GLY A 33 7.52 -9.09 5.98
CA GLY A 33 6.08 -9.25 6.22
C GLY A 33 5.62 -10.70 6.25
N PRO A 34 4.39 -10.97 6.72
CA PRO A 34 3.84 -12.33 6.80
C PRO A 34 3.74 -13.04 5.45
N ALA A 35 3.49 -12.31 4.36
CA ALA A 35 3.45 -12.89 3.01
C ALA A 35 4.79 -13.50 2.58
N ILE A 36 5.90 -12.86 2.95
CA ILE A 36 7.26 -13.35 2.67
C ILE A 36 7.58 -14.56 3.54
N ALA A 37 7.19 -14.54 4.81
CA ALA A 37 7.30 -15.72 5.68
C ALA A 37 6.57 -16.92 5.09
N ARG A 38 5.31 -16.71 4.67
CA ARG A 38 4.49 -17.73 4.03
C ARG A 38 5.11 -18.22 2.72
N SER A 39 5.59 -17.34 1.85
CA SER A 39 6.26 -17.75 0.60
C SER A 39 7.57 -18.51 0.80
N ARG A 40 8.12 -18.51 2.03
CA ARG A 40 9.24 -19.37 2.46
C ARG A 40 8.79 -20.64 3.20
N GLY A 41 7.49 -20.91 3.25
CA GLY A 41 6.91 -22.10 3.87
C GLY A 41 6.78 -22.03 5.39
N LEU A 42 6.84 -20.81 5.96
CA LEU A 42 6.72 -20.62 7.41
C LEU A 42 5.25 -20.46 7.83
N ASP A 43 4.78 -21.40 8.66
CA ASP A 43 3.48 -21.29 9.33
C ASP A 43 3.61 -20.51 10.63
N LEU A 44 3.44 -19.19 10.52
CA LEU A 44 3.42 -18.29 11.66
C LEU A 44 2.16 -18.46 12.53
N ALA A 45 1.00 -18.70 11.91
CA ALA A 45 -0.28 -18.79 12.63
C ALA A 45 -0.37 -20.07 13.48
N GLY A 46 0.17 -21.19 12.99
CA GLY A 46 0.26 -22.45 13.71
C GLY A 46 1.35 -22.50 14.80
N SER A 47 2.14 -21.45 14.97
CA SER A 47 3.30 -21.42 15.88
C SER A 47 2.99 -20.84 17.28
N ASN A 48 1.70 -20.66 17.63
CA ASN A 48 1.25 -19.97 18.85
C ASN A 48 1.88 -18.57 18.98
N LEU A 49 1.80 -17.81 17.89
CA LEU A 49 2.21 -16.42 17.80
C LEU A 49 0.99 -15.55 17.50
N ILE A 50 0.95 -14.36 18.10
CA ILE A 50 -0.03 -13.33 17.76
C ILE A 50 0.66 -12.37 16.79
N ILE A 51 0.37 -12.49 15.50
CA ILE A 51 0.91 -11.56 14.51
C ILE A 51 0.17 -10.22 14.63
N VAL A 52 0.91 -9.15 14.84
CA VAL A 52 0.36 -7.80 15.02
C VAL A 52 0.67 -6.90 13.83
N GLY A 53 -0.26 -6.01 13.49
CA GLY A 53 -0.13 -5.07 12.37
C GLY A 53 0.63 -3.78 12.71
N THR A 54 1.08 -3.60 13.96
CA THR A 54 1.87 -2.44 14.36
C THR A 54 3.00 -2.87 15.30
N PRO A 55 4.22 -2.30 15.14
CA PRO A 55 5.33 -2.57 16.04
C PRO A 55 5.01 -2.18 17.49
N ARG A 56 4.12 -1.21 17.71
CA ARG A 56 3.73 -0.74 19.05
C ARG A 56 3.03 -1.82 19.90
N HIS A 57 2.56 -2.90 19.27
CA HIS A 57 1.93 -4.03 19.96
C HIS A 57 2.83 -5.28 19.98
N ALA A 58 4.05 -5.20 19.44
CA ALA A 58 4.94 -6.35 19.29
C ALA A 58 5.96 -6.43 20.43
N GLY A 59 5.99 -7.57 21.12
CA GLY A 59 7.11 -7.94 22.00
C GLY A 59 8.23 -8.68 21.27
N VAL A 60 8.00 -9.08 20.02
CA VAL A 60 8.96 -9.82 19.21
C VAL A 60 9.05 -9.24 17.80
N LEU A 61 10.26 -9.04 17.30
CA LEU A 61 10.55 -8.77 15.90
C LEU A 61 11.06 -10.06 15.25
N ILE A 62 10.34 -10.58 14.27
CA ILE A 62 10.77 -11.74 13.49
C ILE A 62 11.32 -11.25 12.16
N ILE A 63 12.59 -11.53 11.90
CA ILE A 63 13.27 -11.20 10.64
C ILE A 63 13.34 -12.47 9.79
N VAL A 64 12.78 -12.44 8.60
CA VAL A 64 12.69 -13.57 7.69
C VAL A 64 13.61 -13.36 6.50
N GLY A 65 14.71 -14.10 6.45
CA GLY A 65 15.76 -13.90 5.45
C GLY A 65 16.49 -12.57 5.65
N SER A 66 17.36 -12.21 4.70
CA SER A 66 18.11 -10.96 4.74
C SER A 66 17.21 -9.74 4.56
N ILE A 67 17.57 -8.64 5.22
CA ILE A 67 16.92 -7.34 5.04
C ILE A 67 17.59 -6.64 3.86
N ALA A 68 16.81 -6.30 2.83
CA ALA A 68 17.30 -5.52 1.70
C ALA A 68 17.78 -4.14 2.16
N GLU A 69 18.81 -3.59 1.51
CA GLU A 69 19.45 -2.33 1.90
C GLU A 69 18.45 -1.19 2.07
N GLY A 70 17.57 -0.95 1.09
CA GLY A 70 16.56 0.10 1.19
C GLY A 70 15.45 -0.13 2.24
N LEU A 71 15.43 -1.28 2.92
CA LEU A 71 14.52 -1.57 4.04
C LEU A 71 15.18 -1.41 5.42
N GLN A 72 16.49 -1.23 5.49
CA GLN A 72 17.25 -1.21 6.74
C GLN A 72 16.81 -0.08 7.68
N ASP A 73 16.66 1.14 7.16
CA ASP A 73 16.22 2.29 7.96
C ASP A 73 14.80 2.11 8.49
N ALA A 74 13.89 1.65 7.63
CA ALA A 74 12.52 1.34 8.04
C ALA A 74 12.47 0.24 9.10
N ALA A 75 13.33 -0.78 8.99
CA ALA A 75 13.45 -1.85 9.99
C ALA A 75 13.93 -1.30 11.34
N ALA A 76 14.90 -0.38 11.34
CA ALA A 76 15.37 0.30 12.54
C ALA A 76 14.26 1.11 13.22
N VAL A 77 13.46 1.85 12.43
CA VAL A 77 12.30 2.59 12.92
C VAL A 77 11.27 1.65 13.55
N VAL A 78 10.97 0.52 12.90
CA VAL A 78 10.07 -0.51 13.44
C VAL A 78 10.55 -0.98 14.81
N TYR A 79 11.82 -1.35 14.93
CA TYR A 79 12.39 -1.81 16.21
C TYR A 79 12.37 -0.73 17.30
N ALA A 80 12.65 0.53 16.93
CA ALA A 80 12.58 1.67 17.86
C ALA A 80 11.16 1.92 18.41
N GLN A 81 10.12 1.67 17.60
CA GLN A 81 8.71 1.84 18.00
C GLN A 81 8.17 0.73 18.90
N MET A 82 8.87 -0.40 19.04
CA MET A 82 8.39 -1.54 19.80
C MET A 82 8.44 -1.30 21.32
N PRO A 83 7.37 -1.66 22.06
CA PRO A 83 7.37 -1.60 23.52
C PRO A 83 8.34 -2.62 24.09
N ARG A 84 8.84 -2.35 25.29
CA ARG A 84 9.68 -3.28 26.04
C ARG A 84 8.84 -4.11 27.03
N PRO A 85 9.26 -5.35 27.36
CA PRO A 85 10.41 -6.06 26.82
C PRO A 85 10.18 -6.44 25.34
N ARG A 86 11.22 -6.27 24.52
CA ARG A 86 11.24 -6.64 23.09
C ARG A 86 12.43 -7.55 22.81
N ALA A 87 12.27 -8.44 21.85
CA ALA A 87 13.33 -9.35 21.41
C ALA A 87 13.30 -9.55 19.89
N ILE A 88 14.42 -9.97 19.30
CA ILE A 88 14.61 -10.23 17.88
C ILE A 88 14.84 -11.74 17.66
N LEU A 89 14.05 -12.32 16.76
CA LEU A 89 14.28 -13.66 16.19
C LEU A 89 14.67 -13.52 14.72
N ALA A 90 15.91 -13.89 14.39
CA ALA A 90 16.41 -13.91 13.01
C ALA A 90 16.32 -15.32 12.41
N LEU A 91 15.58 -15.46 11.31
CA LEU A 91 15.41 -16.72 10.58
C LEU A 91 16.19 -16.67 9.26
N GLY A 92 17.40 -17.23 9.28
CA GLY A 92 18.32 -17.21 8.14
C GLY A 92 18.64 -15.81 7.62
N ALA A 93 18.67 -14.82 8.52
CA ALA A 93 18.81 -13.41 8.14
C ALA A 93 20.27 -12.96 7.89
N GLY A 94 21.26 -13.73 8.36
CA GLY A 94 22.66 -13.32 8.27
C GLY A 94 22.91 -12.07 9.12
N ASP A 95 23.54 -11.06 8.53
CA ASP A 95 23.68 -9.74 9.15
C ASP A 95 22.35 -8.99 9.08
N ILE A 96 21.96 -8.41 10.22
CA ILE A 96 20.71 -7.66 10.39
C ILE A 96 20.95 -6.20 10.77
N ALA A 97 22.19 -5.72 10.66
CA ALA A 97 22.49 -4.30 10.79
C ALA A 97 21.52 -3.45 9.93
N PRO A 98 21.09 -2.27 10.43
CA PRO A 98 21.51 -1.58 11.66
C PRO A 98 20.76 -2.03 12.93
N LEU A 99 19.99 -3.11 12.88
CA LEU A 99 19.33 -3.64 14.08
C LEU A 99 20.36 -4.19 15.09
N PRO A 100 20.02 -4.22 16.39
CA PRO A 100 20.83 -4.92 17.37
C PRO A 100 20.97 -6.40 17.00
N VAL A 101 22.02 -7.03 17.53
CA VAL A 101 22.23 -8.48 17.40
C VAL A 101 20.97 -9.22 17.83
N ALA A 102 20.57 -10.22 17.04
CA ALA A 102 19.38 -11.01 17.33
C ALA A 102 19.53 -11.77 18.65
N ASP A 103 18.50 -11.72 19.50
CA ASP A 103 18.44 -12.50 20.73
C ASP A 103 18.46 -14.01 20.43
N VAL A 104 17.80 -14.40 19.33
CA VAL A 104 17.80 -15.77 18.83
C VAL A 104 17.99 -15.78 17.33
N SER A 105 18.88 -16.64 16.84
CA SER A 105 19.06 -16.92 15.42
C SER A 105 18.78 -18.39 15.13
N ALA A 106 18.03 -18.67 14.07
CA ALA A 106 17.71 -20.03 13.64
C ALA A 106 17.68 -20.15 12.11
N PRO A 107 17.78 -21.37 11.54
CA PRO A 107 17.66 -21.58 10.09
C PRO A 107 16.29 -21.14 9.56
N LEU A 108 16.24 -20.66 8.31
CA LEU A 108 15.00 -20.29 7.62
C LEU A 108 14.19 -21.54 7.20
N THR A 109 13.59 -22.20 8.18
CA THR A 109 12.77 -23.41 8.03
C THR A 109 11.67 -23.42 9.07
N GLN A 110 10.62 -24.22 8.88
CA GLN A 110 9.55 -24.35 9.89
C GLN A 110 10.07 -24.91 11.23
N ASP A 111 11.01 -25.85 11.20
CA ASP A 111 11.62 -26.37 12.42
C ASP A 111 12.57 -25.35 13.08
N GLY A 112 13.24 -24.52 12.28
CA GLY A 112 14.00 -23.36 12.76
C GLY A 112 13.11 -22.32 13.44
N LEU A 113 11.94 -22.02 12.88
CA LEU A 113 10.93 -21.17 13.52
C LEU A 113 10.47 -21.79 14.86
N ARG A 114 10.14 -23.08 14.88
CA ARG A 114 9.68 -23.75 16.11
C ARG A 114 10.76 -23.74 17.21
N SER A 115 11.99 -24.10 16.87
CA SER A 115 13.10 -24.16 17.83
C SER A 115 13.52 -22.75 18.28
N GLY A 116 13.58 -21.80 17.35
CA GLY A 116 13.86 -20.39 17.63
C GLY A 116 12.83 -19.77 18.58
N LEU A 117 11.54 -20.03 18.36
CA LEU A 117 10.49 -19.58 19.29
C LEU A 117 10.62 -20.23 20.66
N ALA A 118 10.96 -21.51 20.76
CA ALA A 118 11.16 -22.17 22.04
C ALA A 118 12.33 -21.58 22.84
N GLU A 119 13.41 -21.18 22.17
CA GLU A 119 14.52 -20.42 22.79
C GLU A 119 14.07 -19.01 23.17
N LEU A 120 13.37 -18.32 22.27
CA LEU A 120 12.91 -16.95 22.49
C LEU A 120 11.99 -16.84 23.71
N ARG A 121 11.11 -17.82 23.92
CA ARG A 121 10.27 -17.89 25.13
C ARG A 121 11.13 -17.94 26.41
N ARG A 122 12.26 -18.66 26.39
CA ARG A 122 13.21 -18.70 27.52
C ARG A 122 13.94 -17.38 27.70
N VAL A 123 14.37 -16.75 26.61
CA VAL A 123 15.03 -15.43 26.64
C VAL A 123 14.09 -14.36 27.19
N VAL A 124 12.86 -14.28 26.69
CA VAL A 124 11.86 -13.32 27.16
C VAL A 124 11.52 -13.57 28.63
N GLU A 125 11.38 -14.82 29.06
CA GLU A 125 11.14 -15.15 30.47
C GLU A 125 12.30 -14.71 31.38
N ALA A 126 13.55 -14.89 30.94
CA ALA A 126 14.74 -14.48 31.69
C ALA A 126 14.95 -12.96 31.69
N GLY A 127 14.64 -12.29 30.58
CA GLY A 127 14.89 -10.86 30.34
C GLY A 127 13.70 -9.93 30.58
N ALA A 128 12.52 -10.44 30.93
CA ALA A 128 11.29 -9.65 31.10
C ALA A 128 11.40 -8.52 32.14
N PHE A 129 12.35 -8.62 33.07
CA PHE A 129 12.61 -7.66 34.14
C PHE A 129 14.12 -7.41 34.27
N HIS A 130 14.69 -6.55 33.41
CA HIS A 130 16.10 -6.16 33.44
C HIS A 130 16.27 -4.67 33.80
N VAL A 131 17.32 -4.36 34.59
CA VAL A 131 17.60 -2.98 35.06
C VAL A 131 18.35 -2.19 34.00
N ASP A 132 19.20 -2.85 33.21
CA ASP A 132 20.03 -2.23 32.17
C ASP A 132 19.46 -2.52 30.77
N ALA A 133 18.43 -1.78 30.36
CA ALA A 133 17.94 -1.83 28.97
C ALA A 133 18.37 -0.53 28.27
N ALA A 134 19.45 -0.59 27.49
CA ALA A 134 19.92 0.56 26.71
C ALA A 134 18.85 1.02 25.71
N ASP A 135 18.68 2.34 25.58
CA ASP A 135 17.83 2.95 24.56
C ASP A 135 18.41 2.71 23.17
N PHE A 136 17.53 2.34 22.23
CA PHE A 136 17.87 2.17 20.83
C PHE A 136 17.31 3.39 20.10
N THR A 137 18.18 4.20 19.52
CA THR A 137 17.83 5.30 18.64
C THR A 137 18.05 4.86 17.20
N ALA A 138 17.03 5.01 16.35
CA ALA A 138 17.21 4.83 14.92
C ALA A 138 17.72 6.15 14.34
N ALA A 139 18.83 6.12 13.60
CA ALA A 139 19.40 7.32 12.96
C ALA A 139 18.38 8.04 12.05
N ALA A 140 17.48 7.28 11.41
CA ALA A 140 16.38 7.81 10.60
C ALA A 140 15.34 8.65 11.40
N LEU A 141 15.30 8.53 12.73
CA LEU A 141 14.43 9.32 13.61
C LEU A 141 15.15 10.54 14.20
N GLU A 142 16.45 10.73 13.93
CA GLU A 142 17.17 11.91 14.37
C GLU A 142 16.72 13.11 13.53
N VAL A 143 16.04 14.06 14.19
CA VAL A 143 15.67 15.34 13.57
C VAL A 143 16.95 16.09 13.22
N ARG A 144 17.17 16.36 11.93
CA ARG A 144 18.22 17.28 11.50
C ARG A 144 17.64 18.69 11.55
N ILE A 145 18.37 19.59 12.21
CA ILE A 145 18.01 21.00 12.24
C ILE A 145 18.82 21.67 11.14
N GLU A 146 18.17 21.97 10.03
CA GLU A 146 18.73 22.81 8.98
C GLU A 146 18.29 24.27 9.23
N TYR A 147 19.00 25.23 8.67
CA TYR A 147 18.75 26.66 8.85
C TYR A 147 18.44 27.27 7.49
N THR A 148 17.27 27.89 7.35
CA THR A 148 16.83 28.52 6.10
C THR A 148 16.63 30.03 6.26
N CYS A 149 16.82 30.80 5.18
CA CYS A 149 16.60 32.24 5.22
C CYS A 149 15.11 32.55 4.97
N PRO A 150 14.45 33.35 5.84
CA PRO A 150 13.04 33.72 5.64
C PRO A 150 12.74 34.42 4.30
N MET A 151 13.75 35.09 3.74
CA MET A 151 13.65 35.84 2.48
C MET A 151 14.19 35.09 1.27
N HIS A 152 14.96 34.02 1.47
CA HIS A 152 15.60 33.23 0.41
C HIS A 152 15.48 31.75 0.79
N PRO A 153 14.30 31.13 0.62
CA PRO A 153 14.05 29.73 1.00
C PRO A 153 15.01 28.74 0.36
N GLU A 154 15.63 29.09 -0.77
CA GLU A 154 16.66 28.32 -1.47
C GLU A 154 18.02 28.30 -0.75
N VAL A 155 18.23 29.14 0.27
CA VAL A 155 19.43 29.14 1.11
C VAL A 155 19.17 28.23 2.31
N ILE A 156 19.78 27.05 2.30
CA ILE A 156 19.71 26.04 3.36
C ILE A 156 21.13 25.77 3.87
N ARG A 157 21.34 25.73 5.19
CA ARG A 157 22.62 25.41 5.83
C ARG A 157 22.45 24.44 7.01
N ASP A 158 23.47 23.65 7.29
CA ASP A 158 23.48 22.72 8.42
C ASP A 158 23.81 23.40 9.77
N GLU A 159 24.18 24.68 9.75
CA GLU A 159 24.62 25.43 10.93
C GLU A 159 23.94 26.82 11.01
N PRO A 160 23.74 27.37 12.23
CA PRO A 160 23.27 28.74 12.39
C PRO A 160 24.21 29.74 11.74
N GLY A 161 23.66 30.82 11.20
CA GLY A 161 24.45 31.91 10.63
C GLY A 161 23.59 32.93 9.91
N ASP A 162 24.24 33.82 9.16
CA ASP A 162 23.55 34.82 8.35
C ASP A 162 23.48 34.42 6.88
N CYS A 163 22.36 34.76 6.24
CA CYS A 163 22.15 34.50 4.83
C CYS A 163 23.21 35.25 3.99
N PRO A 164 23.97 34.56 3.11
CA PRO A 164 24.98 35.21 2.28
C PRO A 164 24.39 36.12 1.20
N LYS A 165 23.07 36.02 0.92
CA LYS A 165 22.38 36.86 -0.06
C LYS A 165 21.87 38.18 0.52
N CYS A 166 21.27 38.14 1.71
CA CYS A 166 20.64 39.33 2.31
C CYS A 166 21.12 39.70 3.71
N GLY A 167 22.03 38.92 4.30
CA GLY A 167 22.58 39.19 5.63
C GLY A 167 21.62 38.96 6.80
N MET A 168 20.40 38.47 6.56
CA MET A 168 19.48 38.12 7.65
C MET A 168 19.82 36.77 8.28
N THR A 169 19.68 36.68 9.60
CA THR A 169 19.92 35.46 10.38
C THR A 169 19.01 34.32 9.93
N LEU A 170 19.61 33.16 9.68
CA LEU A 170 18.91 31.95 9.27
C LEU A 170 18.09 31.40 10.44
N VAL A 171 16.87 30.94 10.14
CA VAL A 171 15.95 30.36 11.13
C VAL A 171 15.99 28.83 11.07
N PRO A 172 15.97 28.14 12.23
CA PRO A 172 15.98 26.69 12.27
C PRO A 172 14.69 26.13 11.65
N ARG A 173 14.86 25.09 10.85
CA ARG A 173 13.82 24.27 10.23
C ARG A 173 14.16 22.81 10.52
N GLU A 174 13.19 22.12 11.10
CA GLU A 174 13.30 20.69 11.34
C GLU A 174 13.12 19.95 10.00
N THR A 175 14.10 19.14 9.61
CA THR A 175 13.99 18.20 8.52
C THR A 175 14.11 16.78 9.09
N SER A 176 13.14 15.94 8.77
CA SER A 176 13.29 14.50 8.95
C SER A 176 14.22 14.00 7.84
N ALA A 177 15.09 13.03 8.12
CA ALA A 177 16.12 12.55 7.19
C ALA A 177 15.61 11.86 5.91
N VAL A 178 14.33 12.03 5.55
CA VAL A 178 13.75 11.55 4.29
C VAL A 178 13.91 12.65 3.24
N GLY A 179 14.86 12.48 2.33
CA GLY A 179 15.14 13.43 1.25
C GLY A 179 13.93 13.61 0.32
N HIS A 180 13.42 14.84 0.23
CA HIS A 180 12.50 15.28 -0.83
C HIS A 180 13.32 15.83 -2.00
N GLY A 181 13.26 15.14 -3.15
CA GLY A 181 13.77 15.64 -4.43
C GLY A 181 12.89 16.80 -4.94
N GLY A 182 13.53 17.87 -5.40
CA GLY A 182 12.87 19.11 -5.81
C GLY A 182 12.11 19.02 -7.13
N HIS A 183 11.02 19.78 -7.22
CA HIS A 183 10.33 20.09 -8.47
C HIS A 183 10.62 21.54 -8.88
N GLU A 184 11.37 21.72 -9.97
CA GLU A 184 11.38 22.96 -10.75
C GLU A 184 10.18 22.93 -11.72
N GLN A 185 9.19 23.82 -11.53
CA GLN A 185 8.15 24.08 -12.51
C GLN A 185 8.59 25.22 -13.43
N ALA A 186 8.91 24.88 -14.69
CA ALA A 186 8.98 25.85 -15.77
C ALA A 186 7.57 26.05 -16.36
N GLN A 187 6.97 27.20 -16.06
CA GLN A 187 5.78 27.69 -16.75
C GLN A 187 6.20 28.42 -18.03
N ASN A 188 5.59 28.09 -19.16
CA ASN A 188 5.44 29.01 -20.29
C ASN A 188 4.08 28.78 -20.97
N MET A 189 3.34 29.88 -21.07
CA MET A 189 2.01 30.02 -21.68
C MET A 189 2.06 29.98 -23.22
N ALA A 190 0.93 29.62 -23.85
CA ALA A 190 0.38 30.29 -25.02
C ALA A 190 -1.09 29.88 -25.28
N GLU A 191 -2.01 30.69 -24.75
CA GLU A 191 -3.10 31.41 -25.46
C GLU A 191 -3.85 30.76 -26.66
N THR A 192 -5.19 30.64 -26.58
CA THR A 192 -6.23 31.38 -27.38
C THR A 192 -7.57 30.64 -27.55
N VAL A 193 -8.64 31.42 -27.75
CA VAL A 193 -9.97 31.15 -28.37
C VAL A 193 -11.09 30.70 -27.40
N ASP A 194 -11.95 31.60 -26.91
CA ASP A 194 -13.13 32.30 -27.50
C ASP A 194 -14.48 31.60 -27.16
N HIS A 195 -15.44 32.40 -26.70
CA HIS A 195 -16.78 32.01 -26.25
C HIS A 195 -17.81 32.27 -27.36
N SER A 196 -18.78 31.37 -27.55
CA SER A 196 -20.17 31.74 -27.91
C SER A 196 -21.09 30.51 -27.82
N GLU A 197 -22.07 30.55 -26.90
CA GLU A 197 -23.50 30.81 -27.13
C GLU A 197 -24.32 29.54 -27.43
N HIS A 198 -25.37 29.28 -26.65
CA HIS A 198 -26.77 29.16 -27.10
C HIS A 198 -27.70 28.70 -25.95
N ALA A 199 -28.71 29.53 -25.66
CA ALA A 199 -29.90 29.25 -24.85
C ALA A 199 -31.05 28.73 -25.77
N PRO A 200 -32.32 28.64 -25.33
CA PRO A 200 -32.96 27.88 -24.23
C PRO A 200 -34.19 27.08 -24.73
N LYS A 201 -34.98 26.48 -23.81
CA LYS A 201 -36.47 26.26 -23.79
C LYS A 201 -36.81 24.93 -23.07
N SER A 202 -37.98 24.67 -22.50
CA SER A 202 -39.02 25.41 -21.77
C SER A 202 -40.05 24.35 -21.29
N ASP A 203 -40.77 24.68 -20.22
CA ASP A 203 -42.16 24.29 -19.87
C ASP A 203 -42.55 22.93 -19.22
N ASP A 204 -43.18 23.10 -18.05
CA ASP A 204 -44.55 22.70 -17.67
C ASP A 204 -44.83 21.65 -16.55
N SER A 205 -45.28 22.19 -15.40
CA SER A 205 -46.52 21.87 -14.62
C SER A 205 -46.65 20.48 -13.92
N CYS A 206 -47.29 20.25 -12.76
CA CYS A 206 -48.14 21.02 -11.82
C CYS A 206 -48.44 20.23 -10.50
N HIS A 207 -48.53 20.99 -9.38
CA HIS A 207 -49.42 20.99 -8.19
C HIS A 207 -49.77 19.80 -7.26
N ALA A 208 -49.62 20.06 -5.94
CA ALA A 208 -50.64 20.15 -4.84
C ALA A 208 -50.15 19.48 -3.52
N GLY A 209 -50.29 19.97 -2.29
CA GLY A 209 -50.93 21.15 -1.66
C GLY A 209 -50.70 21.10 -0.12
N HIS A 210 -50.80 22.25 0.57
CA HIS A 210 -50.66 22.47 2.03
C HIS A 210 -51.94 23.11 2.61
N ASP A 211 -52.13 23.06 3.94
CA ASP A 211 -52.97 23.98 4.75
C ASP A 211 -52.49 23.92 6.24
N GLU A 212 -51.94 24.99 6.85
CA GLU A 212 -52.55 26.09 7.67
C GLU A 212 -52.77 25.72 9.17
N THR A 213 -52.62 26.55 10.24
CA THR A 213 -52.39 28.00 10.56
C THR A 213 -52.05 28.14 12.07
N ALA A 214 -51.30 29.17 12.54
CA ALA A 214 -51.41 29.76 13.91
C ALA A 214 -50.58 31.07 14.10
N LYS A 215 -51.11 31.97 14.96
CA LYS A 215 -50.84 33.42 15.15
C LYS A 215 -49.57 33.79 15.94
N ASP A 216 -48.99 34.95 15.63
CA ASP A 216 -47.82 35.57 16.27
C ASP A 216 -48.12 36.20 17.65
N ALA A 217 -47.27 35.92 18.65
CA ALA A 217 -47.27 36.53 19.99
C ALA A 217 -46.06 37.47 20.16
N ALA A 218 -46.24 38.61 20.83
CA ALA A 218 -45.30 39.74 20.74
C ALA A 218 -44.12 39.76 21.73
N TYR A 219 -44.14 38.97 22.81
CA TYR A 219 -43.04 38.89 23.79
C TYR A 219 -42.81 37.44 24.25
N THR A 220 -41.54 37.02 24.38
CA THR A 220 -41.16 35.69 24.85
C THR A 220 -40.04 35.73 25.91
N CYS A 221 -39.98 34.71 26.76
CA CYS A 221 -38.90 34.58 27.76
C CYS A 221 -37.69 33.90 27.13
N PRO A 222 -36.49 34.51 27.16
CA PRO A 222 -35.30 33.94 26.50
C PRO A 222 -34.84 32.61 27.11
N MET A 223 -35.29 32.28 28.33
CA MET A 223 -34.97 31.01 29.00
C MET A 223 -36.11 29.99 28.97
N HIS A 224 -37.34 30.41 28.71
CA HIS A 224 -38.51 29.53 28.64
C HIS A 224 -39.34 29.95 27.42
N PRO A 225 -38.95 29.51 26.21
CA PRO A 225 -39.56 29.98 24.95
C PRO A 225 -41.07 29.70 24.83
N GLU A 226 -41.55 28.71 25.59
CA GLU A 226 -42.97 28.35 25.78
C GLU A 226 -43.80 29.38 26.58
N VAL A 227 -43.15 30.37 27.21
CA VAL A 227 -43.81 31.47 27.91
C VAL A 227 -43.86 32.68 27.00
N VAL A 228 -44.98 32.81 26.28
CA VAL A 228 -45.29 33.94 25.39
C VAL A 228 -46.36 34.83 26.01
N SER A 229 -46.28 36.13 25.73
CA SER A 229 -47.18 37.16 26.25
C SER A 229 -47.35 38.26 25.21
N ASP A 230 -48.53 38.88 25.16
CA ASP A 230 -48.80 40.02 24.28
C ASP A 230 -48.35 41.36 24.91
N GLU A 231 -48.02 41.36 26.22
CA GLU A 231 -47.59 42.53 26.98
C GLU A 231 -46.22 42.33 27.66
N PRO A 232 -45.40 43.40 27.81
CA PRO A 232 -44.12 43.34 28.51
C PRO A 232 -44.30 43.07 30.01
N GLY A 233 -43.54 42.11 30.56
CA GLY A 233 -43.63 41.73 31.97
C GLY A 233 -42.47 40.85 32.43
N LYS A 234 -42.55 40.31 33.64
CA LYS A 234 -41.59 39.33 34.17
C LYS A 234 -42.13 37.92 33.98
N CYS A 235 -41.26 36.99 33.58
CA CYS A 235 -41.58 35.59 33.46
C CYS A 235 -41.97 35.01 34.84
N PRO A 236 -43.15 34.37 34.97
CA PRO A 236 -43.60 33.80 36.24
C PRO A 236 -42.81 32.57 36.69
N LYS A 237 -42.05 31.93 35.79
CA LYS A 237 -41.22 30.76 36.11
C LYS A 237 -39.83 31.13 36.66
N CYS A 238 -39.18 32.16 36.11
CA CYS A 238 -37.80 32.50 36.47
C CYS A 238 -37.58 33.95 36.92
N GLY A 239 -38.60 34.81 36.85
CA GLY A 239 -38.54 36.20 37.31
C GLY A 239 -37.76 37.17 36.42
N MET A 240 -37.22 36.72 35.28
CA MET A 240 -36.55 37.56 34.28
C MET A 240 -37.54 38.32 33.38
N ASN A 241 -37.14 39.47 32.83
CA ASN A 241 -38.00 40.27 31.95
C ASN A 241 -38.21 39.57 30.59
N LEU A 242 -39.44 39.60 30.08
CA LEU A 242 -39.79 39.12 28.74
C LEU A 242 -39.29 40.11 27.70
N VAL A 243 -38.77 39.59 26.58
CA VAL A 243 -38.23 40.37 25.46
C VAL A 243 -39.17 40.27 24.26
N LYS A 244 -39.25 41.31 23.42
CA LYS A 244 -40.13 41.28 22.23
C LYS A 244 -39.73 40.14 21.30
N ALA A 245 -40.69 39.37 20.83
CA ALA A 245 -40.50 38.39 19.78
C ALA A 245 -40.69 39.12 18.45
N ASP A 246 -39.60 39.34 17.72
CA ASP A 246 -39.67 39.94 16.39
C ASP A 246 -39.88 38.82 15.35
N GLY A 247 -41.06 38.81 14.72
CA GLY A 247 -41.38 37.99 13.56
C GLY A 247 -42.52 38.65 12.76
N GLU A 248 -42.51 38.75 11.43
CA GLU A 248 -41.59 38.23 10.41
C GLU A 248 -41.71 39.05 9.09
N GLY A 249 -40.67 39.00 8.25
CA GLY A 249 -40.87 38.77 6.81
C GLY A 249 -41.01 39.96 5.84
N GLY A 250 -39.88 40.41 5.29
CA GLY A 250 -39.75 40.73 3.86
C GLY A 250 -39.43 42.18 3.48
N GLN A 251 -38.16 42.50 3.22
CA GLN A 251 -37.74 43.72 2.51
C GLN A 251 -36.46 43.48 1.68
N GLY A 252 -36.62 43.38 0.35
CA GLY A 252 -35.85 44.21 -0.55
C GLY A 252 -36.46 45.61 -0.58
N HIS A 253 -35.69 46.61 -0.97
CA HIS A 253 -36.18 47.99 -1.11
C HIS A 253 -36.38 48.33 -2.59
N GLU A 254 -37.63 48.57 -2.99
CA GLU A 254 -38.05 49.41 -4.12
C GLU A 254 -37.89 50.91 -3.71
N GLY A 255 -37.78 51.95 -4.54
CA GLY A 255 -37.84 52.12 -5.99
C GLY A 255 -37.68 53.61 -6.39
N HIS A 256 -37.44 53.82 -7.70
CA HIS A 256 -37.66 55.01 -8.55
C HIS A 256 -37.03 56.39 -8.26
N GLY A 257 -36.21 56.86 -9.23
CA GLY A 257 -36.40 58.21 -9.79
C GLY A 257 -35.16 59.09 -10.06
N THR A 258 -34.52 58.87 -11.21
CA THR A 258 -33.88 59.89 -12.10
C THR A 258 -32.55 60.58 -11.72
N HIS A 259 -31.75 60.79 -12.79
CA HIS A 259 -30.46 61.51 -12.93
C HIS A 259 -29.24 60.67 -12.47
N GLY A 260 -28.34 60.18 -13.33
CA GLY A 260 -27.71 60.83 -14.48
C GLY A 260 -26.34 61.34 -14.05
N GLY A 261 -25.27 60.63 -14.40
CA GLY A 261 -23.91 61.17 -14.47
C GLY A 261 -22.85 60.52 -13.58
N HIS A 262 -21.75 60.14 -14.25
CA HIS A 262 -20.35 60.05 -13.80
C HIS A 262 -19.97 58.80 -12.96
N ASP A 263 -19.16 57.88 -13.49
CA ASP A 263 -17.70 57.98 -13.70
C ASP A 263 -16.96 58.53 -12.46
N GLU A 264 -15.98 57.76 -11.99
CA GLU A 264 -14.96 58.08 -10.97
C GLU A 264 -15.32 57.86 -9.49
N HIS A 265 -14.82 56.76 -8.93
CA HIS A 265 -14.28 56.76 -7.56
C HIS A 265 -12.80 56.36 -7.59
N SER A 266 -12.01 57.41 -7.76
CA SER A 266 -10.70 57.67 -7.15
C SER A 266 -10.12 56.57 -6.26
N SER A 267 -9.02 56.01 -6.75
CA SER A 267 -7.86 55.66 -5.94
C SER A 267 -7.30 56.92 -5.27
N GLU A 268 -7.75 57.23 -4.05
CA GLU A 268 -6.95 58.09 -3.16
C GLU A 268 -6.48 57.27 -1.96
N PRO A 269 -5.17 57.27 -1.68
CA PRO A 269 -4.63 56.59 -0.51
C PRO A 269 -5.07 57.38 0.75
N VAL A 270 -5.68 56.69 1.70
CA VAL A 270 -5.85 57.23 3.05
C VAL A 270 -4.47 57.27 3.70
N ASP A 271 -3.95 58.47 3.90
CA ASP A 271 -2.62 58.69 4.45
C ASP A 271 -2.56 58.20 5.91
N GLY A 272 -1.70 57.20 6.17
CA GLY A 272 -1.44 56.66 7.51
C GLY A 272 -1.94 55.25 7.82
N ILE A 273 -2.52 54.51 6.87
CA ILE A 273 -2.84 53.08 7.06
C ILE A 273 -2.04 52.27 6.04
N GLU A 274 -1.04 51.51 6.52
CA GLU A 274 -0.24 50.60 5.68
C GLU A 274 -1.15 49.61 4.92
N PRO A 275 -0.91 49.38 3.61
CA PRO A 275 -1.73 48.49 2.78
C PRO A 275 -1.36 47.01 2.98
N HIS A 276 -1.24 46.56 4.22
CA HIS A 276 -0.84 45.18 4.57
C HIS A 276 -1.99 44.34 5.16
N PHE A 277 -3.22 44.55 4.70
CA PHE A 277 -4.33 43.64 5.02
C PHE A 277 -4.85 43.00 3.74
N MET A 278 -4.14 41.98 3.26
CA MET A 278 -4.67 41.08 2.24
C MET A 278 -5.91 40.39 2.80
N SER A 279 -6.99 40.35 2.01
CA SER A 279 -8.21 39.64 2.38
C SER A 279 -7.90 38.17 2.65
N MET A 280 -8.53 37.56 3.68
CA MET A 280 -8.49 36.10 3.91
C MET A 280 -8.86 35.31 2.65
N VAL A 281 -9.67 35.88 1.75
CA VAL A 281 -10.04 35.27 0.47
C VAL A 281 -8.89 35.33 -0.55
N GLU A 282 -8.09 36.40 -0.56
CA GLU A 282 -6.93 36.52 -1.45
C GLU A 282 -5.74 35.68 -0.98
N LEU A 283 -5.56 35.52 0.33
CA LEU A 283 -4.53 34.64 0.92
C LEU A 283 -4.78 33.13 0.67
N THR A 284 -5.99 32.78 0.22
CA THR A 284 -6.46 31.39 0.09
C THR A 284 -6.97 31.06 -1.31
N LYS A 285 -6.91 32.03 -2.24
CA LYS A 285 -7.31 31.92 -3.64
C LYS A 285 -6.61 30.77 -4.38
N ASP A 286 -5.32 30.59 -4.11
CA ASP A 286 -4.47 29.60 -4.76
C ASP A 286 -4.28 28.34 -3.88
N GLN A 287 -4.98 28.25 -2.74
CA GLN A 287 -4.95 27.06 -1.90
C GLN A 287 -5.92 26.01 -2.42
N PRO A 288 -5.50 24.74 -2.48
CA PRO A 288 -6.33 23.65 -2.97
C PRO A 288 -7.58 23.50 -2.10
N ARG A 289 -8.70 23.24 -2.75
CA ARG A 289 -10.01 23.06 -2.12
C ARG A 289 -10.45 21.61 -2.25
N SER A 290 -11.06 21.09 -1.20
CA SER A 290 -11.69 19.77 -1.22
C SER A 290 -12.88 19.74 -2.18
N SER A 291 -13.35 18.53 -2.47
CA SER A 291 -14.49 18.31 -3.37
C SER A 291 -15.80 18.99 -2.92
N ASP A 292 -15.91 19.37 -1.65
CA ASP A 292 -17.00 20.15 -1.06
C ASP A 292 -16.71 21.67 -0.99
N GLY A 293 -15.55 22.11 -1.49
CA GLY A 293 -15.16 23.53 -1.60
C GLY A 293 -14.61 24.14 -0.31
N LEU A 294 -14.41 23.35 0.75
CA LEU A 294 -13.78 23.78 1.99
C LEU A 294 -12.26 23.77 1.87
N GLN A 295 -11.62 24.62 2.66
CA GLN A 295 -10.17 24.72 2.72
C GLN A 295 -9.70 23.85 3.88
N MET A 296 -9.03 22.75 3.57
CA MET A 296 -8.45 21.84 4.56
C MET A 296 -6.94 21.82 4.42
N GLU A 297 -6.25 21.68 5.55
CA GLU A 297 -4.81 21.47 5.57
C GLU A 297 -4.48 20.10 4.98
N TRP A 298 -3.57 20.06 4.01
CA TRP A 298 -3.11 18.81 3.42
C TRP A 298 -2.24 18.04 4.41
N ILE A 299 -2.53 16.75 4.59
CA ILE A 299 -1.78 15.87 5.47
C ILE A 299 -1.06 14.83 4.63
N GLU A 300 0.26 14.76 4.75
CA GLU A 300 1.03 13.65 4.21
C GLU A 300 0.92 12.44 5.14
N ALA A 301 0.27 11.38 4.64
CA ALA A 301 0.08 10.13 5.35
C ALA A 301 0.97 9.03 4.75
N PRO A 302 2.08 8.65 5.41
CA PRO A 302 2.96 7.59 4.93
C PRO A 302 2.37 6.21 5.21
N PHE A 303 2.38 5.38 4.18
CA PHE A 303 2.08 3.95 4.18
C PHE A 303 3.30 3.17 3.68
N GLY A 304 3.53 2.01 4.27
CA GLY A 304 4.69 1.18 3.94
C GLY A 304 5.97 1.63 4.66
N PRO A 305 7.10 0.94 4.44
CA PRO A 305 7.22 -0.25 3.58
C PRO A 305 6.68 -1.54 4.22
N PHE A 306 6.20 -1.50 5.47
CA PHE A 306 5.69 -2.68 6.20
C PHE A 306 4.22 -2.56 6.60
N PHE A 307 3.43 -1.80 5.85
CA PHE A 307 2.03 -1.60 6.16
C PHE A 307 1.22 -2.90 5.97
N PRO A 308 0.42 -3.33 6.96
CA PRO A 308 -0.33 -4.59 6.87
C PRO A 308 -1.27 -4.64 5.66
N GLY A 309 -1.16 -5.70 4.87
CA GLY A 309 -1.99 -5.92 3.69
C GLY A 309 -1.53 -5.17 2.44
N LEU A 310 -0.52 -4.30 2.52
CA LEU A 310 0.23 -3.83 1.36
C LEU A 310 1.49 -4.69 1.15
N PRO A 311 2.00 -4.80 -0.08
CA PRO A 311 3.25 -5.52 -0.36
C PRO A 311 4.42 -4.93 0.41
N ALA A 312 5.16 -5.79 1.11
CA ALA A 312 6.35 -5.36 1.84
C ALA A 312 7.39 -4.78 0.87
N GLY A 313 7.95 -3.62 1.22
CA GLY A 313 8.89 -2.87 0.41
C GLY A 313 8.28 -1.82 -0.52
N LEU A 314 6.95 -1.72 -0.58
CA LEU A 314 6.28 -0.60 -1.23
C LEU A 314 6.25 0.61 -0.30
N HIS A 315 6.93 1.70 -0.66
CA HIS A 315 6.68 3.01 -0.06
C HIS A 315 5.49 3.66 -0.75
N LEU A 316 4.52 4.14 0.02
CA LEU A 316 3.32 4.82 -0.46
C LEU A 316 3.02 6.00 0.46
N SER A 317 3.25 7.25 0.05
CA SER A 317 2.70 8.42 0.74
C SER A 317 1.42 8.85 0.05
N LEU A 318 0.39 9.19 0.81
CA LEU A 318 -0.83 9.79 0.30
C LEU A 318 -0.98 11.20 0.86
N THR A 319 -1.11 12.18 -0.02
CA THR A 319 -1.52 13.54 0.34
C THR A 319 -3.02 13.54 0.56
N LEU A 320 -3.46 13.77 1.79
CA LEU A 320 -4.87 13.74 2.17
C LEU A 320 -5.44 15.15 2.25
N ASP A 321 -6.65 15.28 1.72
CA ASP A 321 -7.54 16.43 1.84
C ASP A 321 -8.80 15.94 2.56
N GLY A 322 -8.83 16.15 3.89
CA GLY A 322 -9.76 15.47 4.78
C GLY A 322 -9.60 13.95 4.71
N ASP A 323 -10.68 13.26 4.35
CA ASP A 323 -10.69 11.80 4.17
C ASP A 323 -10.36 11.36 2.73
N THR A 324 -10.17 12.32 1.82
CA THR A 324 -9.94 12.05 0.39
C THR A 324 -8.46 12.20 0.01
N VAL A 325 -8.01 11.45 -0.98
CA VAL A 325 -6.63 11.52 -1.48
C VAL A 325 -6.52 12.59 -2.57
N ALA A 326 -5.71 13.61 -2.33
CA ALA A 326 -5.35 14.64 -3.31
C ALA A 326 -4.22 14.19 -4.25
N GLY A 327 -3.26 13.43 -3.72
CA GLY A 327 -2.11 12.95 -4.47
C GLY A 327 -1.47 11.71 -3.83
N SER A 328 -0.58 11.05 -4.58
CA SER A 328 0.15 9.88 -4.08
C SER A 328 1.59 9.87 -4.58
N ASP A 329 2.51 9.48 -3.72
CA ASP A 329 3.88 9.10 -4.06
C ASP A 329 4.06 7.61 -3.80
N ALA A 330 4.48 6.84 -4.81
CA ALA A 330 4.65 5.40 -4.68
C ALA A 330 5.94 4.91 -5.36
N ARG A 331 6.76 4.17 -4.62
CA ARG A 331 8.05 3.65 -5.11
C ARG A 331 8.43 2.34 -4.41
N SER A 332 9.30 1.55 -5.04
CA SER A 332 9.89 0.37 -4.41
C SER A 332 11.13 0.78 -3.60
N LEU A 333 11.27 0.27 -2.38
CA LEU A 333 12.49 0.40 -1.57
C LEU A 333 13.44 -0.79 -1.69
N VAL A 334 13.08 -1.81 -2.49
CA VAL A 334 13.93 -2.99 -2.70
C VAL A 334 14.46 -3.08 -4.12
N GLY A 335 13.72 -2.55 -5.08
CA GLY A 335 14.06 -2.63 -6.50
C GLY A 335 14.06 -4.06 -7.07
N MET A 336 14.25 -4.16 -8.39
CA MET A 336 14.62 -5.41 -9.05
C MET A 336 16.08 -5.75 -8.72
N ALA A 337 16.37 -7.05 -8.75
CA ALA A 337 17.74 -7.52 -8.60
C ALA A 337 18.63 -6.98 -9.73
N ASP A 338 19.86 -6.60 -9.40
CA ASP A 338 20.83 -6.06 -10.36
C ASP A 338 21.14 -7.08 -11.45
N LEU A 339 20.69 -6.79 -12.67
CA LEU A 339 20.99 -7.63 -13.83
C LEU A 339 22.43 -7.36 -14.31
N PRO A 340 23.14 -8.40 -14.81
CA PRO A 340 24.50 -8.23 -15.32
C PRO A 340 24.52 -7.25 -16.49
N GLY A 341 25.07 -6.06 -16.24
CA GLY A 341 25.41 -5.04 -17.25
C GLY A 341 26.88 -5.14 -17.66
N GLY A 342 27.29 -6.29 -18.21
CA GLY A 342 28.66 -6.53 -18.70
C GLY A 342 29.58 -7.36 -17.79
N THR A 343 29.17 -7.65 -16.54
CA THR A 343 29.90 -8.61 -15.69
C THR A 343 29.41 -10.03 -15.98
N ALA A 344 30.30 -10.87 -16.52
CA ALA A 344 29.95 -12.23 -16.90
C ALA A 344 29.62 -13.12 -15.68
N MET A 345 28.46 -13.79 -15.72
CA MET A 345 27.97 -14.68 -14.66
C MET A 345 27.75 -16.09 -15.21
N ALA A 346 27.96 -17.13 -14.38
CA ALA A 346 27.60 -18.49 -14.79
C ALA A 346 26.07 -18.64 -14.93
N PRO A 347 25.55 -19.36 -15.95
CA PRO A 347 24.11 -19.50 -16.18
C PRO A 347 23.31 -19.98 -14.95
N GLY A 348 23.82 -20.96 -14.21
CA GLY A 348 23.16 -21.44 -12.98
C GLY A 348 23.08 -20.37 -11.88
N GLN A 349 24.12 -19.55 -11.72
CA GLN A 349 24.12 -18.44 -10.77
C GLN A 349 23.10 -17.38 -11.17
N PHE A 350 22.96 -17.09 -12.47
CA PHE A 350 21.96 -16.14 -12.98
C PHE A 350 20.53 -16.65 -12.76
N VAL A 351 20.30 -17.95 -13.00
CA VAL A 351 19.00 -18.59 -12.70
C VAL A 351 18.65 -18.47 -11.21
N ASP A 352 19.60 -18.76 -10.31
CA ASP A 352 19.38 -18.65 -8.87
C ASP A 352 19.20 -17.20 -8.42
N HIS A 353 19.90 -16.26 -9.04
CA HIS A 353 19.75 -14.83 -8.81
C HIS A 353 18.33 -14.34 -9.17
N LEU A 354 17.84 -14.70 -10.37
CA LEU A 354 16.48 -14.33 -10.79
C LEU A 354 15.41 -15.03 -9.93
N ALA A 355 15.64 -16.30 -9.56
CA ALA A 355 14.76 -17.05 -8.67
C ALA A 355 14.75 -16.52 -7.22
N ALA A 356 15.71 -15.67 -6.84
CA ALA A 356 15.72 -15.02 -5.53
C ALA A 356 14.70 -13.86 -5.43
N MET A 357 14.18 -13.36 -6.55
CA MET A 357 13.06 -12.42 -6.55
C MET A 357 11.86 -13.05 -5.84
N GLN A 358 11.33 -12.32 -4.86
CA GLN A 358 10.32 -12.87 -3.95
C GLN A 358 8.98 -13.09 -4.67
N LEU A 359 8.13 -13.92 -4.06
CA LEU A 359 6.72 -14.16 -4.44
C LEU A 359 6.47 -15.01 -5.71
N SER A 360 7.41 -15.11 -6.66
CA SER A 360 7.28 -15.99 -7.85
C SER A 360 8.59 -16.70 -8.28
N PRO A 361 9.33 -17.33 -7.34
CA PRO A 361 10.66 -17.91 -7.63
C PRO A 361 10.68 -18.98 -8.73
N ILE A 362 9.63 -19.79 -8.87
CA ILE A 362 9.54 -20.85 -9.87
C ILE A 362 9.29 -20.29 -11.27
N ALA A 363 8.41 -19.29 -11.41
CA ALA A 363 8.18 -18.62 -12.69
C ALA A 363 9.44 -17.89 -13.18
N TYR A 364 10.16 -17.22 -12.28
CA TYR A 364 11.41 -16.54 -12.64
C TYR A 364 12.56 -17.52 -12.92
N ARG A 365 12.66 -18.63 -12.19
CA ARG A 365 13.55 -19.73 -12.56
C ARG A 365 13.24 -20.26 -13.96
N ALA A 366 11.97 -20.52 -14.25
CA ALA A 366 11.53 -20.98 -15.56
C ALA A 366 11.88 -19.99 -16.67
N LEU A 367 11.74 -18.69 -16.39
CA LEU A 367 12.00 -17.62 -17.35
C LEU A 367 13.49 -17.55 -17.70
N ALA A 368 14.36 -17.58 -16.68
CA ALA A 368 15.80 -17.63 -16.87
C ALA A 368 16.24 -18.89 -17.61
N CYS A 369 15.74 -20.06 -17.20
CA CYS A 369 16.03 -21.32 -17.90
C CYS A 369 15.63 -21.23 -19.37
N ALA A 370 14.40 -20.83 -19.66
CA ALA A 370 13.89 -20.77 -21.02
C ALA A 370 14.68 -19.79 -21.92
N ALA A 371 15.04 -18.61 -21.42
CA ALA A 371 15.81 -17.64 -22.21
C ALA A 371 17.24 -18.12 -22.50
N ILE A 372 17.89 -18.76 -21.52
CA ILE A 372 19.24 -19.33 -21.68
C ILE A 372 19.21 -20.55 -22.61
N GLU A 373 18.20 -21.41 -22.47
CA GLU A 373 18.02 -22.59 -23.32
C GLU A 373 17.69 -22.21 -24.77
N ASP A 374 16.92 -21.13 -24.97
CA ASP A 374 16.66 -20.53 -26.29
C ASP A 374 17.95 -20.01 -26.94
N ALA A 375 18.77 -19.26 -26.19
CA ALA A 375 20.09 -18.80 -26.65
C ALA A 375 21.03 -19.96 -27.04
N ALA A 376 20.88 -21.12 -26.40
CA ALA A 376 21.64 -22.33 -26.67
C ALA A 376 21.01 -23.25 -27.73
N GLY A 377 19.80 -22.95 -28.24
CA GLY A 377 19.07 -23.78 -29.20
C GLY A 377 18.60 -25.12 -28.63
N ILE A 378 18.38 -25.21 -27.31
CA ILE A 378 17.98 -26.45 -26.63
C ILE A 378 16.45 -26.58 -26.62
N ALA A 379 15.95 -27.72 -27.09
CA ALA A 379 14.53 -28.07 -27.05
C ALA A 379 14.27 -29.23 -26.07
N PHE A 380 13.20 -29.14 -25.30
CA PHE A 380 12.80 -30.16 -24.31
C PHE A 380 11.77 -31.14 -24.86
N GLY A 381 11.61 -32.29 -24.18
CA GLY A 381 10.52 -33.22 -24.42
C GLY A 381 9.16 -32.64 -24.01
N ALA A 382 8.07 -33.24 -24.49
CA ALA A 382 6.72 -32.82 -24.11
C ALA A 382 6.46 -33.00 -22.60
N ASP A 383 6.99 -34.07 -22.00
CA ASP A 383 6.80 -34.36 -20.58
C ASP A 383 7.49 -33.34 -19.68
N ASP A 384 8.71 -32.91 -20.03
CA ASP A 384 9.43 -31.87 -19.28
C ASP A 384 8.70 -30.52 -19.35
N ARG A 385 8.20 -30.14 -20.53
CA ARG A 385 7.41 -28.92 -20.68
C ARG A 385 6.14 -28.95 -19.83
N ARG A 386 5.43 -30.09 -19.82
CA ARG A 386 4.23 -30.28 -18.98
C ARG A 386 4.56 -30.20 -17.49
N ALA A 387 5.66 -30.83 -17.06
CA ALA A 387 6.10 -30.81 -15.67
C ALA A 387 6.47 -29.41 -15.19
N ARG A 388 7.19 -28.64 -16.02
CA ARG A 388 7.54 -27.24 -15.76
C ARG A 388 6.28 -26.35 -15.70
N ALA A 389 5.36 -26.51 -16.66
CA ALA A 389 4.09 -25.79 -16.67
C ALA A 389 3.28 -26.04 -15.39
N ALA A 390 3.16 -27.30 -14.96
CA ALA A 390 2.48 -27.66 -13.71
C ALA A 390 3.14 -27.04 -12.46
N ALA A 391 4.48 -26.92 -12.44
CA ALA A 391 5.19 -26.28 -11.34
C ALA A 391 4.89 -24.78 -11.24
N ILE A 392 4.81 -24.08 -12.38
CA ILE A 392 4.41 -22.66 -12.45
C ILE A 392 2.94 -22.50 -12.02
N GLU A 393 2.04 -23.39 -12.47
CA GLU A 393 0.63 -23.33 -12.08
C GLU A 393 0.42 -23.62 -10.58
N ARG A 394 1.26 -24.47 -9.96
CA ARG A 394 1.24 -24.64 -8.49
C ARG A 394 1.67 -23.37 -7.77
N GLU A 395 2.72 -22.70 -8.26
CA GLU A 395 3.13 -21.40 -7.73
C GLU A 395 2.04 -20.35 -7.91
N ARG A 396 1.31 -20.36 -9.04
CA ARG A 396 0.17 -19.48 -9.29
C ARG A 396 -0.92 -19.66 -8.23
N ILE A 397 -1.30 -20.90 -7.92
CA ILE A 397 -2.25 -21.18 -6.84
C ILE A 397 -1.74 -20.62 -5.51
N ALA A 398 -0.48 -20.91 -5.15
CA ALA A 398 0.12 -20.43 -3.90
C ALA A 398 0.16 -18.89 -3.83
N SER A 399 0.57 -18.23 -4.91
CA SER A 399 0.66 -16.78 -5.00
C SER A 399 -0.72 -16.12 -4.85
N HIS A 400 -1.74 -16.59 -5.58
CA HIS A 400 -3.09 -16.05 -5.46
C HIS A 400 -3.71 -16.28 -4.08
N LEU A 401 -3.48 -17.45 -3.45
CA LEU A 401 -3.92 -17.71 -2.08
C LEU A 401 -3.18 -16.82 -1.08
N SER A 402 -1.89 -16.54 -1.29
CA SER A 402 -1.13 -15.60 -0.46
C SER A 402 -1.68 -14.18 -0.60
N TRP A 403 -1.97 -13.74 -1.83
CA TRP A 403 -2.57 -12.44 -2.09
C TRP A 403 -3.97 -12.34 -1.46
N LEU A 404 -4.83 -13.35 -1.60
CA LEU A 404 -6.13 -13.40 -0.93
C LEU A 404 -5.99 -13.30 0.59
N ALA A 405 -4.92 -13.87 1.15
CA ALA A 405 -4.68 -13.81 2.58
C ALA A 405 -4.35 -12.36 3.04
N GLU A 406 -3.41 -11.70 2.36
CA GLU A 406 -3.04 -10.30 2.65
C GLU A 406 -4.19 -9.34 2.37
N PHE A 407 -4.88 -9.51 1.24
CA PHE A 407 -6.03 -8.69 0.89
C PHE A 407 -7.17 -8.86 1.89
N GLY A 408 -7.34 -10.07 2.45
CA GLY A 408 -8.26 -10.35 3.55
C GLY A 408 -7.90 -9.59 4.84
N VAL A 409 -6.61 -9.42 5.17
CA VAL A 409 -6.18 -8.58 6.30
C VAL A 409 -6.53 -7.13 6.03
N GLN A 410 -6.15 -6.61 4.85
CA GLN A 410 -6.36 -5.21 4.47
C GLN A 410 -7.84 -4.81 4.47
N THR A 411 -8.71 -5.70 4.00
CA THR A 411 -10.15 -5.47 3.87
C THR A 411 -10.96 -5.85 5.11
N GLY A 412 -10.30 -6.39 6.15
CA GLY A 412 -10.93 -6.79 7.41
C GLY A 412 -11.64 -8.16 7.38
N PHE A 413 -11.53 -8.94 6.30
CA PHE A 413 -12.07 -10.30 6.21
C PHE A 413 -11.08 -11.33 6.79
N LEU A 414 -10.90 -11.34 8.11
CA LEU A 414 -9.94 -12.22 8.80
C LEU A 414 -10.17 -13.72 8.54
N TRP A 415 -11.42 -14.14 8.28
CA TRP A 415 -11.71 -15.52 7.90
C TRP A 415 -11.09 -15.89 6.54
N LEU A 416 -11.01 -14.95 5.60
CA LEU A 416 -10.35 -15.12 4.31
C LEU A 416 -8.85 -15.16 4.53
N ALA A 417 -8.31 -14.23 5.32
CA ALA A 417 -6.90 -14.19 5.70
C ALA A 417 -6.39 -15.54 6.23
N GLY A 418 -7.04 -16.05 7.28
CA GLY A 418 -6.65 -17.32 7.89
C GLY A 418 -6.84 -18.53 6.98
N ARG A 419 -7.97 -18.59 6.25
CA ARG A 419 -8.26 -19.76 5.40
C ARG A 419 -7.39 -19.81 4.15
N ALA A 420 -7.18 -18.68 3.48
CA ALA A 420 -6.34 -18.61 2.30
C ALA A 420 -4.87 -18.84 2.66
N GLY A 421 -4.39 -18.27 3.77
CA GLY A 421 -3.02 -18.50 4.26
C GLY A 421 -2.74 -19.98 4.56
N ALA A 422 -3.66 -20.66 5.24
CA ALA A 422 -3.50 -22.10 5.52
C ALA A 422 -3.48 -22.96 4.24
N LEU A 423 -4.33 -22.64 3.27
CA LEU A 423 -4.35 -23.35 1.98
C LEU A 423 -3.10 -23.04 1.15
N GLN A 424 -2.57 -21.81 1.21
CA GLN A 424 -1.34 -21.43 0.52
C GLN A 424 -0.16 -22.28 1.00
N LEU A 425 0.01 -22.43 2.32
CA LEU A 425 1.08 -23.25 2.91
C LEU A 425 0.94 -24.72 2.50
N ALA A 426 -0.30 -25.24 2.46
CA ALA A 426 -0.55 -26.61 2.02
C ALA A 426 -0.20 -26.83 0.53
N VAL A 427 -0.31 -25.80 -0.32
CA VAL A 427 -0.02 -25.87 -1.76
C VAL A 427 1.48 -25.75 -2.05
N GLN A 428 2.22 -24.93 -1.29
CA GLN A 428 3.59 -24.52 -1.62
C GLN A 428 4.59 -25.69 -1.78
N GLY A 429 4.38 -26.78 -1.06
CA GLY A 429 5.21 -28.01 -1.13
C GLY A 429 4.53 -29.18 -1.82
N ALA A 430 3.24 -29.04 -2.19
CA ALA A 430 2.42 -30.17 -2.60
C ALA A 430 2.82 -30.72 -3.98
N GLY A 431 2.82 -32.04 -4.10
CA GLY A 431 2.85 -32.76 -5.37
C GLY A 431 1.47 -32.83 -6.04
N THR A 432 1.42 -33.38 -7.25
CA THR A 432 0.18 -33.44 -8.07
C THR A 432 -1.01 -34.03 -7.32
N ALA A 433 -0.84 -35.19 -6.66
CA ALA A 433 -1.93 -35.86 -5.95
C ALA A 433 -2.48 -35.04 -4.76
N GLU A 434 -1.59 -34.33 -4.05
CA GLU A 434 -1.96 -33.48 -2.92
C GLU A 434 -2.72 -32.23 -3.40
N ILE A 435 -2.29 -31.62 -4.52
CA ILE A 435 -3.02 -30.51 -5.15
C ILE A 435 -4.44 -30.94 -5.55
N VAL A 436 -4.58 -32.13 -6.16
CA VAL A 436 -5.90 -32.68 -6.51
C VAL A 436 -6.76 -32.90 -5.26
N ALA A 437 -6.19 -33.39 -4.16
CA ALA A 437 -6.90 -33.53 -2.89
C ALA A 437 -7.32 -32.18 -2.29
N LEU A 438 -6.53 -31.13 -2.49
CA LEU A 438 -6.81 -29.76 -2.05
C LEU A 438 -7.89 -29.06 -2.89
N ALA A 439 -8.27 -29.60 -4.05
CA ALA A 439 -9.29 -29.02 -4.93
C ALA A 439 -10.64 -28.80 -4.21
N GLY A 440 -11.10 -29.77 -3.42
CA GLY A 440 -12.34 -29.65 -2.64
C GLY A 440 -12.27 -28.53 -1.59
N PRO A 441 -11.27 -28.54 -0.69
CA PRO A 441 -10.98 -27.45 0.26
C PRO A 441 -10.87 -26.05 -0.37
N ILE A 442 -10.18 -25.92 -1.51
CA ILE A 442 -10.00 -24.66 -2.24
C ILE A 442 -11.31 -24.23 -2.89
N GLY A 443 -12.02 -25.14 -3.56
CA GLY A 443 -13.32 -24.85 -4.17
C GLY A 443 -14.37 -24.38 -3.15
N ARG A 444 -14.33 -24.88 -1.91
CA ARG A 444 -15.17 -24.36 -0.81
C ARG A 444 -14.82 -22.92 -0.44
N LEU A 445 -13.53 -22.56 -0.40
CA LEU A 445 -13.09 -21.19 -0.18
C LEU A 445 -13.60 -20.29 -1.32
N ILE A 446 -13.37 -20.67 -2.57
CA ILE A 446 -13.78 -19.91 -3.76
C ILE A 446 -15.30 -19.66 -3.75
N ARG A 447 -16.11 -20.70 -3.53
CA ARG A 447 -17.58 -20.55 -3.45
C ARG A 447 -18.00 -19.60 -2.33
N ARG A 448 -17.34 -19.64 -1.17
CA ARG A 448 -17.62 -18.72 -0.06
C ARG A 448 -17.26 -17.28 -0.43
N VAL A 449 -16.12 -17.06 -1.07
CA VAL A 449 -15.69 -15.73 -1.55
C VAL A 449 -16.69 -15.18 -2.58
N GLN A 450 -17.12 -16.00 -3.53
CA GLN A 450 -18.12 -15.64 -4.55
C GLN A 450 -19.50 -15.35 -3.95
N ALA A 451 -19.89 -16.06 -2.89
CA ALA A 451 -21.19 -15.89 -2.25
C ALA A 451 -21.25 -14.75 -1.23
N ALA A 452 -20.11 -14.20 -0.78
CA ALA A 452 -20.06 -13.22 0.31
C ALA A 452 -20.64 -11.84 -0.07
N PRO A 453 -21.81 -11.43 0.48
CA PRO A 453 -22.47 -10.17 0.08
C PRO A 453 -21.71 -8.94 0.56
N LEU A 454 -21.20 -8.94 1.80
CA LEU A 454 -20.43 -7.81 2.35
C LEU A 454 -19.13 -7.57 1.56
N MET A 455 -18.48 -8.65 1.13
CA MET A 455 -17.29 -8.58 0.27
C MET A 455 -17.61 -7.91 -1.07
N ARG A 456 -18.72 -8.30 -1.71
CA ARG A 456 -19.19 -7.68 -2.95
C ARG A 456 -19.51 -6.20 -2.76
N MET A 457 -20.19 -5.85 -1.67
CA MET A 457 -20.53 -4.47 -1.33
C MET A 457 -19.29 -3.61 -1.10
N ARG A 458 -18.28 -4.17 -0.41
CA ARG A 458 -17.04 -3.46 -0.05
C ARG A 458 -16.06 -3.28 -1.22
N LEU A 459 -16.10 -4.14 -2.24
CA LEU A 459 -15.05 -4.15 -3.30
C LEU A 459 -15.53 -3.70 -4.67
N ARG A 460 -16.84 -3.73 -4.92
CA ARG A 460 -17.41 -3.36 -6.21
C ARG A 460 -17.19 -1.86 -6.45
N GLY A 461 -16.73 -1.51 -7.64
CA GLY A 461 -16.51 -0.12 -8.04
C GLY A 461 -15.15 0.47 -7.64
N ILE A 462 -14.42 -0.16 -6.71
CA ILE A 462 -13.13 0.35 -6.23
C ILE A 462 -12.01 0.07 -7.23
N GLY A 463 -11.18 1.09 -7.48
CA GLY A 463 -9.97 0.97 -8.29
C GLY A 463 -10.25 0.62 -9.76
N ARG A 464 -11.26 1.28 -10.36
CA ARG A 464 -11.51 1.24 -11.80
C ARG A 464 -10.65 2.24 -12.53
N PHE A 465 -10.19 1.87 -13.71
CA PHE A 465 -9.39 2.72 -14.59
C PHE A 465 -9.68 2.35 -16.06
N GLY A 466 -9.38 3.26 -16.97
CA GLY A 466 -9.68 3.11 -18.39
C GLY A 466 -8.77 2.15 -19.15
N LYS A 467 -9.12 1.84 -20.40
CA LYS A 467 -8.31 0.99 -21.30
C LYS A 467 -7.13 1.72 -21.94
N ASP A 468 -7.12 3.03 -21.85
CA ASP A 468 -6.04 3.93 -22.27
C ASP A 468 -4.77 3.76 -21.41
N ARG A 469 -4.90 3.24 -20.19
CA ARG A 469 -3.77 2.92 -19.33
C ARG A 469 -3.20 1.54 -19.60
N VAL A 470 -1.87 1.42 -19.56
CA VAL A 470 -1.18 0.13 -19.71
C VAL A 470 -1.38 -0.70 -18.45
N ALA A 471 -1.81 -1.95 -18.62
CA ALA A 471 -1.82 -2.95 -17.57
C ALA A 471 -1.70 -4.33 -18.21
N TRP A 472 -1.12 -5.27 -17.48
CA TRP A 472 -0.98 -6.67 -17.91
C TRP A 472 -1.62 -7.66 -16.93
N GLY A 473 -1.67 -8.94 -17.33
CA GLY A 473 -2.02 -10.03 -16.44
C GLY A 473 -3.45 -9.97 -15.91
N PRO A 474 -3.68 -10.42 -14.66
CA PRO A 474 -5.00 -10.39 -14.05
C PRO A 474 -5.59 -8.97 -13.90
N VAL A 475 -4.74 -7.95 -13.74
CA VAL A 475 -5.19 -6.56 -13.62
C VAL A 475 -5.82 -6.10 -14.94
N ASP A 476 -5.22 -6.47 -16.08
CA ASP A 476 -5.76 -6.19 -17.42
C ASP A 476 -6.99 -7.04 -17.76
N ARG A 477 -6.93 -8.35 -17.51
CA ARG A 477 -8.04 -9.26 -17.83
C ARG A 477 -9.29 -9.00 -16.98
N ALA A 478 -9.18 -8.25 -15.89
CA ALA A 478 -10.33 -7.87 -15.06
C ALA A 478 -11.20 -6.74 -15.64
N ARG A 479 -10.66 -5.91 -16.55
CA ARG A 479 -11.36 -4.78 -17.20
C ARG A 479 -12.00 -5.14 -18.55
N GLY A 480 -12.00 -6.43 -18.91
CA GLY A 480 -12.60 -6.97 -20.12
C GLY A 480 -11.63 -7.00 -21.29
N GLY A 481 -11.35 -8.19 -21.79
CA GLY A 481 -10.30 -8.46 -22.78
C GLY A 481 -8.97 -8.78 -22.10
N GLY A 482 -7.89 -8.21 -22.63
CA GLY A 482 -6.53 -8.41 -22.17
C GLY A 482 -5.83 -9.61 -22.80
N SER A 483 -4.52 -9.70 -22.62
CA SER A 483 -3.68 -10.80 -23.09
C SER A 483 -3.24 -11.72 -21.95
N ASP A 484 -2.84 -12.93 -22.29
CA ASP A 484 -2.24 -13.90 -21.38
C ASP A 484 -1.16 -14.65 -22.15
N ALA A 485 0.10 -14.59 -21.74
CA ALA A 485 1.19 -15.21 -22.51
C ALA A 485 1.01 -16.73 -22.65
N ARG A 486 0.22 -17.36 -21.77
CA ARG A 486 -0.13 -18.79 -21.86
C ARG A 486 -1.03 -19.12 -23.05
N SER A 487 -1.74 -18.14 -23.62
CA SER A 487 -2.59 -18.38 -24.78
C SER A 487 -1.80 -18.71 -26.04
N ASP A 488 -0.49 -18.45 -26.08
CA ASP A 488 0.37 -18.77 -27.21
C ASP A 488 1.12 -20.10 -27.01
N ASP A 489 1.18 -20.61 -25.77
CA ASP A 489 1.86 -21.86 -25.41
C ASP A 489 1.06 -23.11 -25.85
N ALA A 490 1.66 -23.90 -26.76
CA ALA A 490 1.07 -25.14 -27.26
C ALA A 490 0.89 -26.21 -26.16
N THR A 491 1.82 -26.30 -25.22
CA THR A 491 1.75 -27.25 -24.10
C THR A 491 0.55 -26.93 -23.21
N LEU A 492 0.34 -25.65 -22.88
CA LEU A 492 -0.79 -25.24 -22.06
C LEU A 492 -2.13 -25.43 -22.78
N LYS A 493 -2.19 -25.20 -24.10
CA LYS A 493 -3.38 -25.52 -24.92
C LYS A 493 -3.73 -27.01 -24.86
N GLU A 494 -2.75 -27.89 -24.99
CA GLU A 494 -2.95 -29.34 -24.88
C GLU A 494 -3.47 -29.75 -23.49
N LEU A 495 -3.04 -29.06 -22.44
CA LEU A 495 -3.51 -29.29 -21.06
C LEU A 495 -4.91 -28.74 -20.79
N GLY A 496 -5.52 -28.03 -21.77
CA GLY A 496 -6.87 -27.47 -21.66
C GLY A 496 -6.91 -26.03 -21.13
N PHE A 497 -5.83 -25.27 -21.28
CA PHE A 497 -5.80 -23.85 -20.91
C PHE A 497 -6.79 -23.04 -21.75
N GLY A 498 -7.59 -22.21 -21.08
CA GLY A 498 -8.40 -21.16 -21.70
C GLY A 498 -8.23 -19.84 -20.96
N ILE A 499 -8.21 -18.72 -21.68
CA ILE A 499 -8.10 -17.40 -21.06
C ILE A 499 -9.34 -17.10 -20.20
N ARG A 500 -9.12 -16.58 -19.00
CA ARG A 500 -10.18 -16.10 -18.09
C ARG A 500 -10.22 -14.59 -18.11
N VAL A 501 -11.43 -14.04 -18.22
CA VAL A 501 -11.67 -12.61 -18.35
C VAL A 501 -12.87 -12.23 -17.50
N ARG A 502 -12.83 -11.04 -16.90
CA ARG A 502 -13.95 -10.40 -16.22
C ARG A 502 -14.13 -8.99 -16.81
N ASN A 503 -15.28 -8.36 -16.59
CA ASN A 503 -15.62 -7.05 -17.19
C ASN A 503 -15.84 -5.93 -16.17
N GLY A 504 -15.46 -6.14 -14.90
CA GLY A 504 -15.76 -5.17 -13.83
C GLY A 504 -14.71 -4.06 -13.68
N GLY A 505 -13.47 -4.33 -14.05
CA GLY A 505 -12.33 -3.41 -13.93
C GLY A 505 -11.98 -2.98 -12.50
N ASP A 506 -12.68 -3.51 -11.49
CA ASP A 506 -12.58 -3.14 -10.08
C ASP A 506 -11.85 -4.21 -9.25
N ALA A 507 -11.59 -3.89 -7.98
CA ALA A 507 -10.95 -4.78 -7.02
C ALA A 507 -11.70 -6.12 -6.88
N LEU A 508 -13.04 -6.09 -6.95
CA LEU A 508 -13.86 -7.30 -6.96
C LEU A 508 -13.59 -8.17 -8.19
N ALA A 509 -13.57 -7.59 -9.39
CA ALA A 509 -13.28 -8.32 -10.63
C ALA A 509 -11.87 -8.94 -10.61
N ARG A 510 -10.87 -8.20 -10.12
CA ARG A 510 -9.50 -8.69 -9.93
C ARG A 510 -9.43 -9.86 -8.94
N MET A 511 -10.20 -9.81 -7.85
CA MET A 511 -10.27 -10.90 -6.88
C MET A 511 -10.97 -12.14 -7.45
N MET A 512 -12.09 -11.95 -8.17
CA MET A 512 -12.82 -13.06 -8.80
C MET A 512 -11.98 -13.74 -9.87
N LEU A 513 -11.24 -12.97 -10.66
CA LEU A 513 -10.39 -13.50 -11.71
C LEU A 513 -9.29 -14.40 -11.13
N ARG A 514 -8.62 -13.99 -10.05
CA ARG A 514 -7.63 -14.83 -9.35
C ARG A 514 -8.25 -16.12 -8.81
N CYS A 515 -9.52 -16.09 -8.36
CA CYS A 515 -10.23 -17.31 -7.97
C CYS A 515 -10.48 -18.24 -9.16
N ASP A 516 -10.82 -17.69 -10.34
CA ASP A 516 -10.99 -18.49 -11.57
C ASP A 516 -9.67 -19.10 -12.03
N GLU A 517 -8.57 -18.36 -11.91
CA GLU A 517 -7.23 -18.86 -12.23
C GLU A 517 -6.81 -19.98 -11.29
N ILE A 518 -7.07 -19.87 -9.98
CA ILE A 518 -6.81 -20.97 -9.03
C ILE A 518 -7.53 -22.26 -9.47
N ASP A 519 -8.83 -22.17 -9.79
CA ASP A 519 -9.63 -23.32 -10.21
C ASP A 519 -9.09 -23.97 -11.50
N GLN A 520 -8.72 -23.13 -12.48
CA GLN A 520 -8.11 -23.60 -13.72
C GLN A 520 -6.73 -24.22 -13.50
N SER A 521 -5.86 -23.62 -12.68
CA SER A 521 -4.53 -24.15 -12.38
C SER A 521 -4.59 -25.54 -11.76
N ILE A 522 -5.57 -25.80 -10.88
CA ILE A 522 -5.81 -27.14 -10.33
C ILE A 522 -6.11 -28.15 -11.44
N GLY A 523 -6.97 -27.77 -12.39
CA GLY A 523 -7.29 -28.59 -13.57
C GLY A 523 -6.07 -28.86 -14.45
N LEU A 524 -5.26 -27.84 -14.73
CA LEU A 524 -4.04 -27.97 -15.53
C LEU A 524 -3.02 -28.92 -14.88
N ILE A 525 -2.80 -28.79 -13.57
CA ILE A 525 -1.90 -29.67 -12.81
C ILE A 525 -2.42 -31.12 -12.83
N ALA A 526 -3.73 -31.31 -12.65
CA ALA A 526 -4.34 -32.64 -12.72
C ALA A 526 -4.15 -33.31 -14.08
N THR A 527 -4.34 -32.55 -15.18
CA THR A 527 -4.14 -33.04 -16.55
C THR A 527 -2.66 -33.30 -16.87
N ALA A 528 -1.75 -32.45 -16.37
CA ALA A 528 -0.32 -32.62 -16.59
C ALA A 528 0.22 -33.91 -15.96
N GLY A 529 -0.35 -34.34 -14.83
CA GLY A 529 -0.03 -35.61 -14.15
C GLY A 529 1.33 -35.63 -13.44
N THR A 530 2.28 -34.81 -13.87
CA THR A 530 3.62 -34.65 -13.30
C THR A 530 3.92 -33.19 -13.01
N LEU A 531 4.81 -32.94 -12.05
CA LEU A 531 5.25 -31.61 -11.64
C LEU A 531 6.74 -31.66 -11.32
N ALA A 532 7.52 -30.77 -11.92
CA ALA A 532 8.94 -30.64 -11.67
C ALA A 532 9.38 -29.18 -11.76
N ALA A 533 10.20 -28.73 -10.80
CA ALA A 533 10.81 -27.42 -10.87
C ALA A 533 11.71 -27.32 -12.12
N PRO A 534 11.73 -26.17 -12.82
CA PRO A 534 12.61 -25.98 -13.97
C PRO A 534 14.07 -26.15 -13.55
N MET A 535 14.78 -27.04 -14.24
CA MET A 535 16.23 -27.22 -14.08
C MET A 535 16.89 -26.83 -15.39
N LEU A 536 17.93 -26.00 -15.30
CA LEU A 536 18.69 -25.54 -16.45
C LEU A 536 19.44 -26.73 -17.08
N ALA A 537 19.31 -26.91 -18.39
CA ALA A 537 20.12 -27.87 -19.14
C ALA A 537 21.59 -27.44 -19.21
N ASP A 538 22.50 -28.39 -19.43
CA ASP A 538 23.90 -28.05 -19.72
C ASP A 538 23.99 -27.36 -21.09
N VAL A 539 24.31 -26.07 -21.07
CA VAL A 539 24.38 -25.22 -22.26
C VAL A 539 25.76 -25.23 -22.93
N GLY A 540 26.78 -25.80 -22.29
CA GLY A 540 28.15 -25.81 -22.81
C GLY A 540 28.74 -24.41 -23.06
N VAL A 541 29.66 -24.31 -24.01
CA VAL A 541 30.33 -23.05 -24.41
C VAL A 541 29.64 -22.51 -25.66
N VAL A 542 28.55 -21.79 -25.46
CA VAL A 542 27.75 -21.18 -26.55
C VAL A 542 27.71 -19.66 -26.39
N SER A 543 27.68 -18.98 -27.53
CA SER A 543 27.47 -17.53 -27.62
C SER A 543 26.26 -17.27 -28.49
N GLY A 544 25.37 -16.38 -28.06
CA GLY A 544 24.10 -16.12 -28.73
C GLY A 544 23.18 -15.24 -27.88
N GLU A 545 22.08 -14.82 -28.47
CA GLU A 545 21.00 -14.13 -27.76
C GLU A 545 19.79 -15.06 -27.68
N GLY A 546 19.10 -15.04 -26.55
CA GLY A 546 17.87 -15.79 -26.35
C GLY A 546 16.83 -14.97 -25.63
N ALA A 547 15.56 -15.30 -25.87
CA ALA A 547 14.44 -14.60 -25.28
C ALA A 547 13.36 -15.57 -24.82
N ALA A 548 12.71 -15.24 -23.72
CA ALA A 548 11.57 -15.98 -23.23
C ALA A 548 10.50 -15.07 -22.65
N SER A 549 9.25 -15.54 -22.70
CA SER A 549 8.12 -14.92 -22.02
C SER A 549 7.38 -15.96 -21.19
N ILE A 550 7.10 -15.63 -19.93
CA ILE A 550 6.32 -16.47 -19.02
C ILE A 550 5.24 -15.61 -18.36
N GLU A 551 3.99 -16.11 -18.36
CA GLU A 551 2.93 -15.51 -17.57
C GLU A 551 3.16 -15.85 -16.08
N THR A 552 3.68 -14.91 -15.30
CA THR A 552 3.75 -15.05 -13.85
C THR A 552 2.35 -14.94 -13.24
N PRO A 553 2.17 -15.17 -11.92
CA PRO A 553 0.89 -14.91 -11.25
C PRO A 553 0.42 -13.44 -11.34
N ARG A 554 1.33 -12.50 -11.63
CA ARG A 554 1.04 -11.05 -11.73
C ARG A 554 0.89 -10.55 -13.16
N GLY A 555 1.35 -11.33 -14.14
CA GLY A 555 1.26 -11.02 -15.57
C GLY A 555 2.48 -11.50 -16.34
N ALA A 556 2.51 -11.22 -17.64
CA ALA A 556 3.64 -11.59 -18.49
C ALA A 556 4.94 -10.92 -18.03
N ALA A 557 5.97 -11.73 -17.78
CA ALA A 557 7.35 -11.30 -17.67
C ALA A 557 8.10 -11.70 -18.94
N ARG A 558 9.00 -10.85 -19.41
CA ARG A 558 9.83 -11.08 -20.60
C ARG A 558 11.30 -10.87 -20.24
N LEU A 559 12.14 -11.79 -20.71
CA LEU A 559 13.56 -11.76 -20.46
C LEU A 559 14.30 -11.97 -21.78
N THR A 560 15.25 -11.08 -22.06
CA THR A 560 16.27 -11.27 -23.10
C THR A 560 17.60 -11.48 -22.40
N VAL A 561 18.39 -12.46 -22.84
CA VAL A 561 19.74 -12.74 -22.33
C VAL A 561 20.75 -12.80 -23.45
N THR A 562 21.96 -12.33 -23.17
CA THR A 562 23.13 -12.47 -24.04
C THR A 562 24.10 -13.44 -23.40
N LEU A 563 24.43 -14.52 -24.12
CA LEU A 563 25.46 -15.48 -23.77
C LEU A 563 26.75 -15.18 -24.54
N THR A 564 27.88 -15.22 -23.84
CA THR A 564 29.22 -15.16 -24.43
C THR A 564 30.09 -16.21 -23.76
N ASP A 565 30.63 -17.14 -24.55
CA ASP A 565 31.47 -18.25 -24.09
C ASP A 565 30.85 -19.05 -22.92
N GLY A 566 29.54 -19.31 -23.00
CA GLY A 566 28.78 -20.05 -21.98
C GLY A 566 28.48 -19.26 -20.70
N LYS A 567 28.68 -17.94 -20.69
CA LYS A 567 28.37 -17.05 -19.57
C LYS A 567 27.32 -16.02 -19.95
N VAL A 568 26.46 -15.65 -19.00
CA VAL A 568 25.51 -14.55 -19.16
C VAL A 568 26.26 -13.24 -19.01
N THR A 569 26.29 -12.42 -20.06
CA THR A 569 27.00 -11.13 -20.10
C THR A 569 26.06 -9.93 -20.15
N GLY A 570 24.82 -10.12 -20.60
CA GLY A 570 23.77 -9.12 -20.63
C GLY A 570 22.41 -9.74 -20.34
N ALA A 571 21.53 -8.98 -19.69
CA ALA A 571 20.14 -9.37 -19.49
C ALA A 571 19.21 -8.15 -19.39
N GLU A 572 18.03 -8.25 -20.01
CA GLU A 572 16.97 -7.25 -19.91
C GLU A 572 15.67 -7.91 -19.47
N LEU A 573 15.11 -7.46 -18.34
CA LEU A 573 13.87 -7.96 -17.76
C LEU A 573 12.77 -6.89 -17.81
N GLU A 574 11.61 -7.30 -18.33
CA GLU A 574 10.35 -6.56 -18.29
C GLU A 574 9.35 -7.30 -17.38
N THR A 575 8.72 -6.58 -16.45
CA THR A 575 7.85 -7.14 -15.40
C THR A 575 6.53 -6.37 -15.27
N PRO A 576 5.43 -7.05 -14.87
CA PRO A 576 4.11 -6.42 -14.76
C PRO A 576 4.01 -5.34 -13.67
N SER A 577 4.72 -5.54 -12.54
CA SER A 577 4.61 -4.64 -11.38
C SER A 577 5.05 -3.21 -11.69
N THR A 578 6.01 -3.00 -12.60
CA THR A 578 6.45 -1.65 -13.01
C THR A 578 5.33 -0.88 -13.70
N ALA A 579 4.61 -1.53 -14.63
CA ALA A 579 3.48 -0.91 -15.32
C ALA A 579 2.30 -0.63 -14.38
N HIS A 580 2.04 -1.54 -13.42
CA HIS A 580 0.96 -1.38 -12.46
C HIS A 580 1.26 -0.32 -11.38
N LEU A 581 2.52 -0.07 -11.02
CA LEU A 581 2.90 1.00 -10.08
C LEU A 581 2.45 2.37 -10.60
N ALA A 582 2.58 2.62 -11.90
CA ALA A 582 2.15 3.86 -12.56
C ALA A 582 0.63 4.10 -12.50
N LEU A 583 -0.17 3.10 -12.11
CA LEU A 583 -1.61 3.24 -11.96
C LEU A 583 -2.02 3.82 -10.59
N ILE A 584 -1.14 3.85 -9.60
CA ILE A 584 -1.51 4.18 -8.21
C ILE A 584 -2.11 5.58 -8.10
N ASP A 585 -1.49 6.58 -8.73
CA ASP A 585 -1.98 7.97 -8.68
C ASP A 585 -3.40 8.08 -9.28
N ASP A 586 -3.63 7.52 -10.48
CA ASP A 586 -4.96 7.50 -11.10
C ASP A 586 -6.00 6.72 -10.26
N LEU A 587 -5.59 5.67 -9.55
CA LEU A 587 -6.48 4.80 -8.78
C LEU A 587 -6.85 5.38 -7.42
N THR A 588 -5.98 6.21 -6.84
CA THR A 588 -6.13 6.75 -5.49
C THR A 588 -6.68 8.17 -5.51
N ARG A 589 -6.37 8.97 -6.53
CA ARG A 589 -6.80 10.36 -6.65
C ARG A 589 -8.33 10.51 -6.50
N GLN A 590 -8.73 11.45 -5.65
CA GLN A 590 -10.12 11.78 -5.32
C GLN A 590 -10.91 10.57 -4.77
N ARG A 591 -10.24 9.60 -4.15
CA ARG A 591 -10.86 8.50 -3.43
C ARG A 591 -10.75 8.70 -1.94
N GLU A 592 -11.73 8.19 -1.21
CA GLU A 592 -11.60 8.04 0.25
C GLU A 592 -10.39 7.15 0.57
N LEU A 593 -9.70 7.44 1.66
CA LEU A 593 -8.48 6.76 2.08
C LEU A 593 -8.64 5.23 2.10
N GLY A 594 -9.76 4.73 2.64
CA GLY A 594 -10.02 3.29 2.71
C GLY A 594 -10.09 2.64 1.32
N ASP A 595 -10.76 3.29 0.37
CA ASP A 595 -10.92 2.81 -1.00
C ASP A 595 -9.61 2.92 -1.79
N ALA A 596 -8.84 3.99 -1.56
CA ALA A 596 -7.51 4.18 -2.14
C ALA A 596 -6.57 3.01 -1.77
N LEU A 597 -6.50 2.66 -0.48
CA LEU A 597 -5.68 1.54 -0.01
C LEU A 597 -6.14 0.20 -0.62
N VAL A 598 -7.46 -0.05 -0.66
CA VAL A 598 -8.02 -1.26 -1.30
C VAL A 598 -7.70 -1.31 -2.79
N ALA A 599 -7.74 -0.16 -3.49
CA ALA A 599 -7.37 -0.08 -4.90
C ALA A 599 -5.90 -0.49 -5.11
N VAL A 600 -4.97 0.06 -4.32
CA VAL A 600 -3.54 -0.30 -4.40
C VAL A 600 -3.31 -1.78 -4.08
N GLY A 601 -3.87 -2.29 -2.98
CA GLY A 601 -3.72 -3.69 -2.59
C GLY A 601 -4.30 -4.67 -3.63
N SER A 602 -5.30 -4.24 -4.40
CA SER A 602 -5.90 -5.06 -5.44
C SER A 602 -5.04 -5.28 -6.69
N LEU A 603 -3.97 -4.50 -6.85
CA LEU A 603 -3.03 -4.63 -7.96
C LEU A 603 -2.09 -5.84 -7.80
N ASP A 604 -1.86 -6.32 -6.57
CA ASP A 604 -0.92 -7.43 -6.27
C ASP A 604 0.51 -7.13 -6.72
N LEU A 605 0.96 -5.92 -6.42
CA LEU A 605 2.30 -5.46 -6.77
C LEU A 605 3.38 -6.29 -6.07
N SER A 606 4.50 -6.51 -6.75
CA SER A 606 5.73 -7.03 -6.15
C SER A 606 6.81 -5.94 -6.20
N PRO A 607 7.21 -5.36 -5.05
CA PRO A 607 8.29 -4.37 -5.01
C PRO A 607 9.63 -4.91 -5.55
N TRP A 608 9.87 -6.22 -5.45
CA TRP A 608 11.04 -6.91 -6.01
C TRP A 608 11.04 -7.02 -7.54
N GLU A 609 9.94 -6.65 -8.19
CA GLU A 609 9.80 -6.64 -9.65
C GLU A 609 9.87 -5.22 -10.23
N MET A 610 10.09 -4.18 -9.42
CA MET A 610 10.04 -2.79 -9.87
C MET A 610 11.43 -2.20 -10.04
N ARG A 611 11.68 -1.47 -11.12
CA ARG A 611 12.88 -0.63 -11.20
C ARG A 611 12.75 0.50 -10.18
N GLY A 612 13.81 0.72 -9.40
CA GLY A 612 13.90 1.79 -8.40
C GLY A 612 13.95 3.16 -9.03
#